data_AF-A0A2V6FI85-F1
#
_entry.id   AF-A0A2V6FI85-F1
#
_cell.length_a   1.000
_cell.length_b   1.000
_cell.length_c   1.000
_cell.angle_alpha   90.00
_cell.angle_beta   90.00
_cell.angle_gamma   90.00
#
_symmetry.space_group_name_H-M   'P 1'
#
loop_
_entity.id
_entity.type
_entity.pdbx_description
1 polymer ?
#
loop_
_entity_poly.entity_id
_entity_poly.type
_entity_poly.pdbx_seq_one_letter_code
_entity_poly.pdbx_strand_id
1 'polypeptide(L)'
;MPGVPLHGSYSHKKRKGEKAVSSLELIESKWEGGFDAVIGNPPYGATLSDAESDYLRENFQTSTQDLDTYSLFMEQAVSLLRPGGCFSMIVPTGWYSGPKFSALRRFIACRTDPDLFVNLPYDVFKAWVDTTVFVAVKRVNKS
;
A
#
# COMPACT_ATOMS: atom_id res chain seq x y z
N MET A 1 -10.81 10.94 74.69
CA MET A 1 -9.64 10.15 75.11
C MET A 1 -9.14 9.33 73.91
N PRO A 2 -7.82 9.16 73.77
CA PRO A 2 -7.22 8.34 72.73
C PRO A 2 -7.44 6.86 73.05
N GLY A 3 -7.66 6.03 72.03
CA GLY A 3 -7.83 4.59 72.20
C GLY A 3 -7.40 3.86 70.94
N VAL A 4 -6.21 3.27 70.99
CA VAL A 4 -5.63 2.33 70.02
C VAL A 4 -4.95 1.24 70.87
N PRO A 5 -4.75 -0.02 70.45
CA PRO A 5 -5.31 -0.86 69.39
C PRO A 5 -5.84 -2.22 69.94
N LEU A 6 -6.30 -3.15 69.07
CA LEU A 6 -5.72 -4.51 68.90
C LEU A 6 -6.72 -5.56 68.40
N HIS A 7 -6.32 -6.19 67.29
CA HIS A 7 -6.64 -7.55 66.82
C HIS A 7 -8.00 -7.85 66.19
N GLY A 8 -7.95 -8.48 65.02
CA GLY A 8 -9.12 -9.00 64.30
C GLY A 8 -8.82 -9.26 62.82
N SER A 9 -7.98 -10.25 62.55
CA SER A 9 -7.76 -10.77 61.19
C SER A 9 -9.04 -11.38 60.62
N TYR A 10 -9.63 -10.76 59.59
CA TYR A 10 -10.58 -11.40 58.71
C TYR A 10 -10.23 -11.12 57.25
N SER A 11 -9.85 -12.20 56.57
CA SER A 11 -9.62 -12.25 55.14
C SER A 11 -10.96 -12.35 54.42
N HIS A 12 -11.27 -11.36 53.57
CA HIS A 12 -12.14 -11.58 52.41
C HIS A 12 -11.52 -10.86 51.21
N LYS A 13 -10.78 -11.63 50.41
CA LYS A 13 -10.44 -11.25 49.03
C LYS A 13 -11.76 -11.08 48.26
N LYS A 14 -12.20 -9.84 48.03
CA LYS A 14 -13.04 -9.54 46.87
C LYS A 14 -12.15 -9.62 45.64
N ARG A 15 -12.12 -10.77 44.96
CA ARG A 15 -11.72 -10.80 43.55
C ARG A 15 -12.79 -10.02 42.79
N LYS A 16 -12.41 -8.81 42.38
CA LYS A 16 -13.12 -8.00 41.40
C LYS A 16 -13.34 -8.90 40.19
N GLY A 17 -14.59 -9.23 39.88
CA GLY A 17 -14.92 -10.00 38.70
C GLY A 17 -14.24 -9.34 37.51
N GLU A 18 -13.39 -10.09 36.82
CA GLU A 18 -12.92 -9.72 35.51
C GLU A 18 -14.18 -9.51 34.68
N LYS A 19 -14.47 -8.25 34.34
CA LYS A 19 -15.36 -7.97 33.23
C LYS A 19 -14.72 -8.70 32.06
N ALA A 20 -15.39 -9.74 31.58
CA ALA A 20 -15.03 -10.39 30.34
C ALA A 20 -14.73 -9.28 29.33
N VAL A 21 -13.47 -9.23 28.91
CA VAL A 21 -13.05 -8.35 27.84
C VAL A 21 -13.93 -8.76 26.68
N SER A 22 -14.82 -7.85 26.27
CA SER A 22 -15.64 -8.00 25.09
C SER A 22 -14.75 -8.61 24.03
N SER A 23 -15.13 -9.81 23.57
CA SER A 23 -14.46 -10.56 22.52
C SER A 23 -13.91 -9.56 21.52
N LEU A 24 -12.60 -9.64 21.27
CA LEU A 24 -11.91 -8.88 20.23
C LEU A 24 -12.80 -8.90 19.00
N GLU A 25 -13.61 -7.85 18.82
CA GLU A 25 -14.13 -7.51 17.52
C GLU A 25 -12.85 -7.30 16.74
N LEU A 26 -12.49 -8.31 15.95
CA LEU A 26 -11.50 -8.19 14.91
C LEU A 26 -11.84 -6.87 14.26
N ILE A 27 -10.96 -5.89 14.43
CA ILE A 27 -11.09 -4.62 13.73
C ILE A 27 -11.05 -5.05 12.28
N GLU A 28 -12.22 -5.21 11.66
CA GLU A 28 -12.35 -5.46 10.24
C GLU A 28 -11.45 -4.41 9.60
N SER A 29 -10.48 -4.87 8.82
CA SER A 29 -9.58 -3.95 8.14
C SER A 29 -10.48 -2.98 7.39
N LYS A 30 -10.44 -1.69 7.76
CA LYS A 30 -11.20 -0.61 7.11
C LYS A 30 -10.95 -0.48 5.59
N TRP A 31 -10.14 -1.38 5.03
CA TRP A 31 -9.68 -1.46 3.67
C TRP A 31 -10.11 -2.74 2.95
N GLU A 32 -10.95 -3.62 3.53
CA GLU A 32 -11.41 -4.86 2.86
C GLU A 32 -12.10 -4.59 1.51
N GLY A 33 -12.68 -3.40 1.32
CA GLY A 33 -13.30 -3.00 0.06
C GLY A 33 -12.33 -2.43 -0.99
N GLY A 34 -11.08 -2.13 -0.64
CA GLY A 34 -10.13 -1.37 -1.47
C GLY A 34 -10.41 0.14 -1.52
N PHE A 35 -9.51 0.90 -2.14
CA PHE A 35 -9.60 2.36 -2.22
C PHE A 35 -10.38 2.83 -3.45
N ASP A 36 -11.13 3.92 -3.30
CA ASP A 36 -11.73 4.66 -4.43
C ASP A 36 -10.68 5.24 -5.36
N ALA A 37 -9.59 5.75 -4.80
CA ALA A 37 -8.48 6.34 -5.53
C ALA A 37 -7.13 6.05 -4.86
N VAL A 38 -6.10 5.80 -5.67
CA VAL A 38 -4.70 5.75 -5.21
C VAL A 38 -3.88 6.72 -6.04
N ILE A 39 -3.31 7.73 -5.38
CA ILE A 39 -2.47 8.76 -6.02
C ILE A 39 -1.07 8.77 -5.41
N GLY A 40 -0.05 9.10 -6.19
CA GLY A 40 1.29 9.21 -5.62
C GLY A 40 2.38 9.72 -6.56
N ASN A 41 3.45 10.20 -5.94
CA ASN A 41 4.75 10.37 -6.57
C ASN A 41 5.71 9.37 -5.90
N PRO A 42 5.76 8.11 -6.39
CA PRO A 42 6.53 7.07 -5.74
C PRO A 42 8.04 7.36 -5.80
N PRO A 43 8.86 6.78 -4.90
CA PRO A 43 10.30 6.90 -5.00
C PRO A 43 10.82 6.23 -6.27
N TYR A 44 11.84 6.81 -6.90
CA TYR A 44 12.49 6.27 -8.09
C TYR A 44 13.87 5.74 -7.71
N GLY A 45 14.19 4.49 -8.08
CA GLY A 45 15.54 3.94 -7.93
C GLY A 45 16.08 3.87 -6.50
N ALA A 46 15.19 3.66 -5.51
CA ALA A 46 15.61 3.49 -4.12
C ALA A 46 16.68 2.37 -3.98
N THR A 47 17.67 2.59 -3.12
CA THR A 47 18.67 1.58 -2.79
C THR A 47 18.02 0.49 -1.93
N LEU A 48 18.15 -0.75 -2.35
CA LEU A 48 17.60 -1.93 -1.69
C LEU A 48 18.74 -2.85 -1.27
N SER A 49 18.63 -3.44 -0.09
CA SER A 49 19.45 -4.58 0.32
C SER A 49 19.09 -5.83 -0.48
N ASP A 50 19.95 -6.85 -0.41
CA ASP A 50 19.69 -8.14 -1.07
C ASP A 50 18.40 -8.79 -0.53
N ALA A 51 18.21 -8.78 0.79
CA ALA A 51 17.02 -9.33 1.43
C ALA A 51 15.72 -8.60 1.01
N GLU A 52 15.75 -7.27 0.89
CA GLU A 52 14.62 -6.49 0.38
C GLU A 52 14.34 -6.79 -1.09
N SER A 53 15.40 -6.91 -1.90
CA SER A 53 15.28 -7.22 -3.32
C SER A 53 14.65 -8.60 -3.54
N ASP A 54 15.08 -9.59 -2.78
CA ASP A 54 14.53 -10.95 -2.85
C ASP A 54 13.06 -10.98 -2.41
N TYR A 55 12.74 -10.34 -1.29
CA TYR A 55 11.36 -10.17 -0.85
C TYR A 55 10.48 -9.53 -1.94
N LEU A 56 10.94 -8.43 -2.56
CA LEU A 56 10.17 -7.74 -3.58
C LEU A 56 9.98 -8.59 -4.85
N ARG A 57 10.97 -9.39 -5.25
CA ARG A 57 10.85 -10.31 -6.38
C ARG A 57 9.86 -11.44 -6.12
N GLU A 58 9.80 -11.93 -4.88
CA GLU A 58 8.86 -12.98 -4.48
C GLU A 58 7.41 -12.47 -4.38
N ASN A 59 7.22 -11.19 -4.04
CA ASN A 59 5.89 -10.64 -3.73
C ASN A 59 5.26 -9.81 -4.86
N PHE A 60 6.03 -9.40 -5.88
CA PHE A 60 5.54 -8.58 -7.00
C PHE A 60 5.72 -9.29 -8.33
N GLN A 61 4.63 -9.44 -9.09
CA GLN A 61 4.63 -10.19 -10.35
C GLN A 61 5.22 -9.39 -11.52
N THR A 62 5.33 -8.07 -11.38
CA THR A 62 5.92 -7.18 -12.38
C THR A 62 7.39 -6.86 -12.11
N SER A 63 7.97 -7.46 -11.06
CA SER A 63 9.37 -7.29 -10.70
C SER A 63 10.31 -7.74 -11.82
N THR A 64 11.43 -7.03 -11.96
CA THR A 64 12.51 -7.29 -12.90
C THR A 64 13.79 -7.66 -12.14
N GLN A 65 14.80 -8.18 -12.84
CA GLN A 65 16.12 -8.42 -12.23
C GLN A 65 16.68 -7.12 -11.64
N ASP A 66 16.63 -6.04 -12.42
CA ASP A 66 16.89 -4.67 -11.99
C ASP A 66 15.59 -4.04 -11.48
N LEU A 67 15.37 -4.02 -10.17
CA LEU A 67 14.14 -3.48 -9.57
C LEU A 67 14.07 -1.96 -9.72
N ASP A 68 12.95 -1.46 -10.25
CA ASP A 68 12.58 -0.05 -10.16
C ASP A 68 11.46 0.10 -9.13
N THR A 69 11.72 0.82 -8.03
CA THR A 69 10.74 0.94 -6.96
C THR A 69 9.42 1.55 -7.42
N TYR A 70 9.42 2.53 -8.33
CA TYR A 70 8.18 3.11 -8.83
C TYR A 70 7.26 2.09 -9.52
N SER A 71 7.80 1.08 -10.21
CA SER A 71 6.96 0.08 -10.89
C SER A 71 6.27 -0.84 -9.89
N LEU A 72 6.94 -1.16 -8.79
CA LEU A 72 6.37 -1.95 -7.69
C LEU A 72 5.23 -1.17 -7.02
N PHE A 73 5.39 0.14 -6.84
CA PHE A 73 4.32 1.01 -6.34
C PHE A 73 3.12 1.08 -7.29
N MET A 74 3.35 1.09 -8.61
CA MET A 74 2.26 1.04 -9.59
C MET A 74 1.48 -0.28 -9.50
N GLU A 75 2.17 -1.43 -9.37
CA GLU A 75 1.51 -2.72 -9.14
C GLU A 75 0.71 -2.74 -7.83
N GLN A 76 1.30 -2.23 -6.75
CA GLN A 76 0.64 -2.14 -5.45
C GLN A 76 -0.60 -1.26 -5.51
N ALA A 77 -0.52 -0.11 -6.18
CA ALA A 77 -1.65 0.82 -6.29
C ALA A 77 -2.86 0.18 -6.96
N VAL A 78 -2.65 -0.49 -8.10
CA VAL A 78 -3.74 -1.22 -8.78
C VAL A 78 -4.28 -2.34 -7.90
N SER A 79 -3.44 -3.01 -7.12
CA SER A 79 -3.87 -4.07 -6.20
C SER A 79 -4.74 -3.54 -5.06
N LEU A 80 -4.42 -2.36 -4.52
CA LEU A 80 -5.16 -1.70 -3.44
C LEU A 80 -6.51 -1.10 -3.88
N LEU A 81 -6.71 -0.81 -5.17
CA LEU A 81 -7.96 -0.24 -5.66
C LEU A 81 -9.13 -1.21 -5.54
N ARG A 82 -10.31 -0.66 -5.25
CA ARG A 82 -11.57 -1.36 -5.50
C ARG A 82 -11.87 -1.43 -7.01
N PRO A 83 -12.70 -2.36 -7.49
CA PRO A 83 -13.22 -2.33 -8.86
C PRO A 83 -13.89 -0.98 -9.16
N GLY A 84 -13.55 -0.36 -10.30
CA GLY A 84 -14.00 0.98 -10.67
C GLY A 84 -13.27 2.13 -9.98
N GLY A 85 -12.33 1.87 -9.06
CA GLY A 85 -11.47 2.89 -8.47
C GLY A 85 -10.41 3.39 -9.46
N CYS A 86 -9.89 4.60 -9.25
CA CYS A 86 -8.90 5.21 -10.14
C CYS A 86 -7.49 5.27 -9.54
N PHE A 87 -6.47 5.19 -10.37
CA PHE A 87 -5.11 5.43 -9.92
C PHE A 87 -4.38 6.41 -10.81
N SER A 88 -3.54 7.22 -10.19
CA SER A 88 -2.72 8.18 -10.89
C SER A 88 -1.37 8.34 -10.22
N MET A 89 -0.31 8.32 -11.01
CA MET A 89 1.03 8.57 -10.49
C MET A 89 1.83 9.46 -11.42
N ILE A 90 2.75 10.21 -10.82
CA ILE A 90 3.85 10.85 -11.53
C ILE A 90 5.00 9.86 -11.56
N VAL A 91 5.37 9.36 -12.75
CA VAL A 91 6.38 8.30 -12.90
C VAL A 91 7.26 8.52 -14.13
N PRO A 92 8.47 7.93 -14.19
CA PRO A 92 9.35 8.03 -15.35
C PRO A 92 8.73 7.47 -16.63
N THR A 93 8.90 8.13 -17.77
CA THR A 93 8.37 7.66 -19.07
C THR A 93 8.88 6.28 -19.48
N GLY A 94 10.00 5.85 -18.90
CA GLY A 94 10.58 4.52 -19.08
C GLY A 94 9.58 3.38 -18.85
N TRP A 95 8.56 3.53 -17.99
CA TRP A 95 7.60 2.46 -17.72
C TRP A 95 6.81 2.01 -18.95
N TYR A 96 6.50 2.93 -19.87
CA TYR A 96 5.77 2.61 -21.09
C TYR A 96 6.67 2.49 -22.32
N SER A 97 7.83 3.16 -22.34
CA SER A 97 8.75 3.15 -23.49
C SER A 97 9.85 2.08 -23.38
N GLY A 98 10.25 1.71 -22.16
CA GLY A 98 11.39 0.84 -21.90
C GLY A 98 11.08 -0.65 -22.10
N PRO A 99 12.02 -1.45 -22.64
CA PRO A 99 11.79 -2.87 -22.91
C PRO A 99 11.60 -3.71 -21.63
N LYS A 100 12.25 -3.34 -20.52
CA LYS A 100 12.19 -4.08 -19.25
C LYS A 100 10.81 -4.11 -18.60
N PHE A 101 9.94 -3.14 -18.88
CA PHE A 101 8.63 -3.00 -18.23
C PHE A 101 7.48 -3.71 -18.95
N SER A 102 7.76 -4.73 -19.76
CA SER A 102 6.74 -5.47 -20.50
C SER A 102 5.71 -6.13 -19.57
N ALA A 103 6.16 -6.72 -18.47
CA ALA A 103 5.30 -7.33 -17.45
C ALA A 103 4.39 -6.30 -16.77
N LEU A 104 4.95 -5.15 -16.38
CA LEU A 104 4.19 -4.04 -15.80
C LEU A 104 3.14 -3.51 -16.77
N ARG A 105 3.52 -3.24 -18.03
CA ARG A 105 2.56 -2.78 -19.05
C ARG A 105 1.42 -3.76 -19.24
N ARG A 106 1.72 -5.07 -19.32
CA ARG A 106 0.70 -6.11 -19.40
C ARG A 106 -0.20 -6.11 -18.17
N PHE A 107 0.38 -6.04 -16.97
CA PHE A 107 -0.39 -6.01 -15.72
C PHE A 107 -1.37 -4.83 -15.66
N ILE A 108 -0.91 -3.62 -15.97
CA ILE A 108 -1.76 -2.41 -15.99
C ILE A 108 -2.82 -2.53 -17.09
N ALA A 109 -2.41 -2.88 -18.32
CA ALA A 109 -3.30 -2.97 -19.47
C ALA A 109 -4.36 -4.07 -19.33
N CYS A 110 -4.10 -5.15 -18.59
CA CYS A 110 -5.05 -6.23 -18.34
C CYS A 110 -6.02 -5.93 -17.18
N ARG A 111 -5.68 -5.02 -16.27
CA ARG A 111 -6.48 -4.74 -15.05
C ARG A 111 -7.16 -3.39 -15.04
N THR A 112 -6.74 -2.46 -15.90
CA THR A 112 -7.21 -1.08 -15.90
C THR A 112 -7.52 -0.59 -17.31
N ASP A 113 -8.41 0.39 -17.40
CA ASP A 113 -8.69 1.16 -18.61
C ASP A 113 -8.05 2.55 -18.47
N PRO A 114 -7.24 3.00 -19.45
CA PRO A 114 -6.62 4.33 -19.41
C PRO A 114 -7.68 5.42 -19.61
N ASP A 115 -7.58 6.49 -18.83
CA ASP A 115 -8.46 7.67 -18.89
C ASP A 115 -7.69 8.92 -19.35
N LEU A 116 -6.51 9.16 -18.76
CA LEU A 116 -5.66 10.31 -19.10
C LEU A 116 -4.20 9.90 -19.19
N PHE A 117 -3.45 10.53 -20.10
CA PHE A 117 -2.02 10.34 -20.25
C PHE A 117 -1.35 11.65 -20.68
N VAL A 118 -0.48 12.20 -19.85
CA VAL A 118 0.15 13.50 -20.06
C VAL A 118 1.65 13.39 -19.79
N ASN A 119 2.46 13.57 -20.83
CA ASN A 119 3.89 13.72 -20.67
C ASN A 119 4.19 15.13 -20.19
N LEU A 120 4.97 15.22 -19.10
CA LEU A 120 5.38 16.50 -18.56
C LEU A 120 6.54 17.06 -19.39
N PRO A 121 6.69 18.40 -19.46
CA PRO A 121 7.87 19.02 -20.05
C PRO A 121 9.17 18.54 -19.40
N TYR A 122 10.28 18.76 -20.10
CA TYR A 122 11.61 18.57 -19.52
C TYR A 122 11.81 19.45 -18.27
N ASP A 123 12.62 18.97 -17.32
CA ASP A 123 13.08 19.71 -16.12
C ASP A 123 11.96 20.11 -15.13
N VAL A 124 10.84 19.37 -15.09
CA VAL A 124 9.80 19.57 -14.05
C VAL A 124 10.31 19.16 -12.66
N PHE A 125 11.17 18.13 -12.62
CA PHE A 125 11.90 17.74 -11.41
C PHE A 125 13.38 17.96 -11.63
N LYS A 126 14.13 18.29 -10.57
CA LYS A 126 15.60 18.39 -10.56
C LYS A 126 16.26 17.00 -10.69
N ALA A 127 15.83 16.21 -11.65
CA ALA A 127 16.28 14.87 -11.94
C ALA A 127 16.32 14.69 -13.46
N TRP A 128 17.29 13.94 -13.95
CA TRP A 128 17.46 13.64 -15.38
C TRP A 128 16.48 12.55 -15.85
N VAL A 129 15.19 12.78 -15.64
CA VAL A 129 14.16 11.79 -15.94
C VAL A 129 12.92 12.47 -16.51
N ASP A 130 12.54 12.08 -17.73
CA ASP A 130 11.26 12.47 -18.31
C ASP A 130 10.14 11.80 -17.52
N THR A 131 9.13 12.57 -17.15
CA THR A 131 8.01 12.09 -16.32
C THR A 131 6.68 12.18 -17.05
N THR A 132 5.78 11.30 -16.67
CA THR A 132 4.41 11.27 -17.15
C THR A 132 3.45 11.25 -15.97
N VAL A 133 2.31 11.89 -16.14
CA VAL A 133 1.13 11.76 -15.27
C VAL A 133 0.08 11.04 -16.06
N PHE A 134 -0.46 9.98 -15.49
CA PHE A 134 -1.51 9.22 -16.13
C PHE A 134 -2.63 8.90 -15.13
N VAL A 135 -3.82 8.64 -15.64
CA VAL A 135 -4.98 8.19 -14.88
C VAL A 135 -5.50 6.93 -15.52
N ALA A 136 -5.75 5.90 -14.72
CA ALA A 136 -6.40 4.69 -15.19
C ALA A 136 -7.42 4.21 -14.17
N VAL A 137 -8.51 3.61 -14.66
CA VAL A 137 -9.62 3.09 -13.84
C VAL A 137 -9.51 1.58 -13.77
N LYS A 138 -9.57 1.00 -12.57
CA LYS A 138 -9.57 -0.46 -12.39
C LYS A 138 -10.83 -1.06 -12.97
N ARG A 139 -10.68 -2.08 -13.80
CA ARG A 139 -11.81 -2.77 -14.42
C ARG A 139 -12.70 -3.40 -13.37
N VAL A 140 -14.00 -3.28 -13.61
CA VAL A 140 -15.00 -4.10 -12.92
C VAL A 140 -15.00 -5.46 -13.62
N ASN A 141 -14.69 -6.53 -12.88
CA ASN A 141 -14.86 -7.87 -13.41
C ASN A 141 -16.33 -8.03 -13.80
N LYS A 142 -16.60 -8.20 -15.11
CA LYS A 142 -17.93 -8.63 -15.56
C LYS A 142 -18.08 -10.09 -15.14
N SER A 143 -19.07 -10.35 -14.28
CA SER A 143 -19.52 -11.70 -13.94
C SER A 143 -20.02 -12.43 -15.18
#